data_AF-A0A4Q1F8K0-F1
#
_entry.id   AF-A0A4Q1F8K0-F1
#
_cell.length_a   1.000
_cell.length_b   1.000
_cell.length_c   1.000
_cell.angle_alpha   90.00
_cell.angle_beta   90.00
_cell.angle_gamma   90.00
#
_symmetry.space_group_name_H-M   'P 1'
#
loop_
_entity.id
_entity.type
_entity.pdbx_description
1 polymer ?
#
loop_
_entity_poly.entity_id
_entity_poly.type
_entity_poly.pdbx_seq_one_letter_code
_entity_poly.pdbx_strand_id
1 'polypeptide(L)'
;MNHEEIKRYFESNPPPTEVRLTEWANITDTQVFLRSCYSTIRNFNGPVDRCPAWWHLRDFYILMKKTAALQAPAREAAAENIQEDVSDQALSEEEAAL
;
A
#
# COMPACT_ATOMS: atom_id res chain seq x y z
N MET A 1 -6.46 -20.41 0.31
CA MET A 1 -6.12 -19.03 -0.09
C MET A 1 -6.82 -18.76 -1.41
N ASN A 2 -7.83 -17.92 -1.38
CA ASN A 2 -8.74 -17.60 -2.49
C ASN A 2 -8.52 -16.15 -2.97
N HIS A 3 -8.87 -15.83 -4.22
CA HIS A 3 -8.72 -14.48 -4.77
C HIS A 3 -9.56 -13.43 -4.03
N GLU A 4 -10.73 -13.81 -3.52
CA GLU A 4 -11.58 -12.93 -2.70
C GLU A 4 -10.94 -12.58 -1.35
N GLU A 5 -10.21 -13.51 -0.73
CA GLU A 5 -9.51 -13.26 0.53
C GLU A 5 -8.36 -12.27 0.32
N ILE A 6 -7.62 -12.44 -0.78
CA ILE A 6 -6.55 -11.52 -1.18
C ILE A 6 -7.12 -10.12 -1.44
N LYS A 7 -8.30 -10.04 -2.07
CA LYS A 7 -8.99 -8.77 -2.35
C LYS A 7 -9.31 -8.02 -1.05
N ARG A 8 -9.95 -8.69 -0.09
CA ARG A 8 -10.26 -8.11 1.23
C ARG A 8 -9.02 -7.65 1.98
N TYR A 9 -7.92 -8.40 1.87
CA TYR A 9 -6.64 -8.01 2.48
C TYR A 9 -6.14 -6.68 1.91
N PHE A 10 -6.10 -6.52 0.59
CA PHE A 10 -5.64 -5.29 -0.04
C PHE A 10 -6.63 -4.12 0.10
N GLU A 11 -7.92 -4.38 0.29
CA GLU A 11 -8.90 -3.36 0.67
C GLU A 11 -8.63 -2.80 2.08
N SER A 12 -8.20 -3.65 3.02
CA SER A 12 -7.89 -3.25 4.40
C SER A 12 -6.45 -2.74 4.58
N ASN A 13 -5.53 -3.23 3.74
CA ASN A 13 -4.11 -2.90 3.74
C ASN A 13 -3.70 -2.56 2.31
N PRO A 14 -3.96 -1.32 1.86
CA PRO A 14 -3.63 -0.92 0.50
C PRO A 14 -2.12 -1.04 0.28
N PRO A 15 -1.67 -1.73 -0.78
CA PRO A 15 -0.26 -1.82 -1.11
C PRO A 15 0.26 -0.47 -1.62
N PRO A 16 1.59 -0.24 -1.58
CA PRO A 16 2.20 0.95 -2.17
C PRO A 16 1.85 1.11 -3.65
N THR A 17 1.81 2.35 -4.14
CA THR A 17 1.51 2.66 -5.54
C THR A 17 2.48 1.97 -6.49
N GLU A 18 3.78 2.03 -6.17
CA GLU A 18 4.83 1.37 -6.93
C GLU A 18 5.45 0.24 -6.10
N VAL A 19 5.61 -0.92 -6.72
CA VAL A 19 6.25 -2.08 -6.09
C VAL A 19 7.29 -2.67 -7.04
N ARG A 20 8.54 -2.68 -6.60
CA ARG A 20 9.62 -3.40 -7.28
C ARG A 20 9.54 -4.88 -6.90
N LEU A 21 9.27 -5.75 -7.88
CA LEU A 21 9.18 -7.20 -7.70
C LEU A 21 10.56 -7.84 -7.77
N THR A 22 11.34 -7.48 -8.79
CA THR A 22 12.73 -7.89 -9.01
C THR A 22 13.53 -6.72 -9.55
N GLU A 23 14.83 -6.88 -9.80
CA GLU A 23 15.66 -5.82 -10.38
C GLU A 23 15.19 -5.37 -11.78
N TRP A 24 14.55 -6.28 -12.53
CA TRP A 24 14.07 -6.08 -13.89
C TRP A 24 12.54 -6.02 -14.02
N ALA A 25 11.78 -6.17 -12.93
CA ALA A 25 10.33 -6.13 -12.95
C ALA A 25 9.79 -5.18 -11.88
N ASN A 26 9.06 -4.16 -12.31
CA ASN A 26 8.38 -3.19 -11.48
C ASN A 26 6.89 -3.11 -11.81
N ILE A 27 6.08 -2.98 -10.76
CA ILE A 27 4.70 -2.55 -10.85
C ILE A 27 4.71 -1.05 -10.62
N THR A 28 4.32 -0.27 -11.62
CA THR A 28 4.24 1.20 -11.54
C THR A 28 2.91 1.68 -10.96
N ASP A 29 1.86 0.88 -11.08
CA ASP A 29 0.57 1.15 -10.45
C ASP A 29 -0.04 -0.16 -9.97
N THR A 30 0.03 -0.37 -8.66
CA THR A 30 -0.50 -1.57 -8.02
C THR A 30 -2.02 -1.68 -8.14
N GLN A 31 -2.75 -0.57 -8.16
CA GLN A 31 -4.21 -0.59 -8.29
C GLN A 31 -4.63 -1.06 -9.69
N VAL A 32 -3.93 -0.59 -10.73
CA VAL A 32 -4.14 -1.05 -12.11
C VAL A 32 -3.79 -2.53 -12.24
N PHE A 33 -2.65 -2.95 -11.68
CA PHE A 33 -2.25 -4.36 -11.65
C PHE A 33 -3.33 -5.25 -11.00
N LEU A 34 -3.76 -4.91 -9.79
CA LEU A 34 -4.79 -5.66 -9.07
C LEU A 34 -6.11 -5.71 -9.86
N ARG A 35 -6.57 -4.57 -10.40
CA ARG A 35 -7.78 -4.52 -11.21
C ARG A 35 -7.70 -5.43 -12.44
N SER A 36 -6.55 -5.42 -13.13
CA SER A 36 -6.29 -6.28 -14.27
C SER A 36 -6.33 -7.76 -13.89
N CYS A 37 -5.66 -8.15 -12.79
CA CYS A 37 -5.67 -9.51 -12.27
C CYS A 37 -7.09 -9.99 -11.95
N TYR A 38 -7.85 -9.24 -11.14
CA TYR A 38 -9.21 -9.63 -10.76
C TYR A 38 -10.15 -9.70 -11.96
N SER A 39 -10.01 -8.78 -12.91
CA SER A 39 -10.83 -8.77 -14.12
C SER A 39 -10.52 -9.98 -15.00
N THR A 40 -9.24 -10.34 -15.14
CA THR A 40 -8.83 -11.53 -15.92
C THR A 40 -9.30 -12.81 -15.25
N ILE A 41 -9.16 -12.94 -13.93
CA ILE A 41 -9.61 -14.12 -13.18
C ILE A 41 -11.14 -14.29 -13.32
N ARG A 42 -11.91 -13.19 -13.19
CA ARG A 42 -13.38 -13.23 -13.30
C ARG A 42 -13.86 -13.68 -14.69
N ASN A 43 -13.15 -13.31 -15.75
CA ASN A 43 -13.52 -13.64 -17.13
C ASN A 43 -12.89 -14.96 -17.62
N PHE A 44 -12.06 -15.62 -16.80
CA PHE A 44 -11.40 -16.85 -17.17
C PHE A 44 -12.34 -18.05 -17.08
N ASN A 45 -12.62 -18.69 -18.22
CA ASN A 45 -13.48 -19.87 -18.30
C ASN A 45 -12.68 -21.16 -18.05
N GLY A 46 -12.24 -21.37 -16.81
CA GLY A 46 -11.52 -22.57 -16.41
C GLY A 46 -11.16 -22.62 -14.93
N PRO A 47 -10.47 -23.68 -14.47
CA PRO A 47 -10.01 -23.78 -13.10
C PRO A 47 -9.07 -22.61 -12.74
N VAL A 48 -9.38 -21.90 -11.67
CA VAL A 48 -8.61 -20.72 -11.21
C VAL A 48 -7.12 -21.06 -11.03
N ASP A 49 -6.80 -22.26 -10.58
CA ASP A 49 -5.42 -22.74 -10.40
C ASP A 49 -4.59 -22.77 -11.69
N ARG A 50 -5.22 -22.71 -12.87
CA ARG A 50 -4.55 -22.64 -14.18
C ARG A 50 -4.56 -21.24 -14.79
N CYS A 51 -5.17 -20.27 -14.12
CA CYS A 51 -5.24 -18.89 -14.60
C CYS A 51 -3.89 -18.18 -14.31
N PRO A 52 -3.17 -17.67 -15.32
CA PRO A 52 -1.90 -16.96 -15.10
C PRO A 52 -2.07 -15.72 -14.21
N ALA A 53 -3.20 -15.02 -14.33
CA ALA A 53 -3.51 -13.85 -13.49
C ALA A 53 -3.66 -14.24 -12.01
N TRP A 54 -4.12 -15.46 -11.71
CA TRP A 54 -4.17 -15.98 -10.34
C TRP A 54 -2.78 -16.21 -9.76
N TRP A 55 -1.84 -16.77 -10.55
CA TRP A 55 -0.46 -16.96 -10.11
C TRP A 55 0.21 -15.62 -9.79
N HIS A 56 0.08 -14.63 -10.68
CA HIS A 56 0.62 -13.29 -10.45
C HIS A 56 0.02 -12.62 -9.20
N LEU A 57 -1.29 -12.76 -8.98
CA LEU A 57 -1.95 -12.21 -7.80
C LEU A 57 -1.46 -12.89 -6.50
N ARG A 58 -1.31 -14.23 -6.54
CA ARG A 58 -0.84 -15.01 -5.40
C ARG A 58 0.60 -14.66 -5.03
N ASP A 59 1.49 -14.59 -6.02
CA ASP A 59 2.90 -14.27 -5.80
C ASP A 59 3.05 -12.85 -5.26
N PHE A 60 2.30 -11.90 -5.82
CA PHE A 60 2.25 -10.53 -5.32
C PHE A 60 1.81 -10.46 -3.85
N TYR A 61 0.75 -11.18 -3.47
CA TYR A 61 0.30 -11.24 -2.09
C TYR A 61 1.35 -11.83 -1.14
N ILE A 62 2.01 -12.91 -1.54
CA ILE A 62 3.07 -13.52 -0.73
C ILE A 62 4.21 -12.53 -0.51
N LEU A 63 4.61 -11.80 -1.55
CA LEU A 63 5.61 -10.74 -1.46
C LEU A 63 5.15 -9.64 -0.48
N MET A 64 3.94 -9.12 -0.63
CA MET A 64 3.41 -8.07 0.24
C MET A 64 3.32 -8.51 1.70
N LYS A 65 2.92 -9.75 1.98
CA LYS A 65 2.92 -10.28 3.34
C LYS A 65 4.32 -10.41 3.94
N LYS A 66 5.31 -10.83 3.15
CA LYS A 66 6.70 -10.89 3.60
C LYS A 66 7.24 -9.49 3.90
N THR A 67 6.99 -8.53 3.01
CA THR A 67 7.39 -7.14 3.20
C THR A 67 6.70 -6.51 4.42
N ALA A 68 5.40 -6.77 4.62
CA ALA A 68 4.67 -6.27 5.78
C ALA A 68 5.19 -6.86 7.10
N ALA A 69 5.57 -8.15 7.13
CA ALA A 69 6.18 -8.76 8.31
C ALA A 69 7.56 -8.16 8.63
N LEU A 70 8.34 -7.81 7.61
CA LEU A 70 9.62 -7.12 7.77
C LEU A 70 9.47 -5.64 8.18
N GLN A 71 8.34 -5.01 7.84
CA GLN A 71 8.02 -3.63 8.21
C GLN A 71 7.25 -3.49 9.54
N ALA A 72 6.86 -4.59 10.19
CA ALA A 72 6.24 -4.56 11.52
C ALA A 72 7.08 -3.80 12.58
N PRO A 73 8.42 -3.91 12.65
CA PRO A 73 9.22 -3.07 13.56
C PRO A 73 9.42 -1.63 13.06
N ALA A 74 9.07 -1.29 11.81
CA ALA A 74 9.28 0.03 11.21
C ALA A 74 8.00 0.88 11.10
N ARG A 75 6.81 0.27 11.12
CA ARG A 75 5.53 0.99 11.12
C ARG A 75 5.23 1.71 12.43
N GLU A 76 5.81 1.28 13.55
CA GLU A 76 5.75 2.04 14.81
C GLU A 76 6.61 3.32 14.76
N ALA A 77 7.68 3.35 13.96
CA ALA A 77 8.56 4.52 13.85
C ALA A 77 8.07 5.61 12.87
N ALA A 78 7.16 5.27 11.93
CA ALA A 78 6.69 6.22 10.92
C ALA A 78 5.39 6.97 11.29
N ALA A 79 4.71 6.56 12.37
CA ALA A 79 3.52 7.26 12.87
C ALA A 79 3.85 8.36 13.90
N GLU A 80 5.11 8.49 14.31
CA GLU A 80 5.55 9.40 15.36
C GLU A 80 6.62 10.38 14.85
N ASN A 81 6.34 11.09 13.75
CA ASN A 81 7.15 12.26 13.36
C ASN A 81 6.37 13.29 12.53
N ILE A 82 5.32 13.86 13.13
CA ILE A 82 4.81 15.19 12.75
C ILE A 82 4.76 16.02 14.04
N GLN A 83 5.92 16.54 14.43
CA GLN A 83 6.12 17.53 15.50
C GLN A 83 7.39 18.29 15.10
N GLU A 84 7.25 19.40 14.38
CA GLU A 84 7.63 20.80 14.73
C GLU A 84 8.01 21.43 13.36
N ASP A 85 7.85 22.69 12.99
CA ASP A 85 7.76 23.97 13.69
C ASP A 85 7.38 24.99 12.59
N VAL A 86 6.36 25.83 12.81
CA VAL A 86 6.32 27.18 12.23
C VAL A 86 5.91 28.10 13.37
N SER A 87 6.94 28.60 14.03
CA SER A 87 6.89 29.72 14.96
C SER A 87 6.40 31.02 14.28
N ASP A 88 5.88 31.88 15.14
CA ASP A 88 5.68 33.33 15.02
C ASP A 88 4.48 33.89 14.24
N GLN A 89 3.46 34.31 15.01
CA GLN A 89 3.17 35.74 15.12
C GLN A 89 2.42 36.03 16.44
N ALA A 90 3.19 36.41 17.46
CA ALA A 90 2.70 37.11 18.64
C ALA A 90 2.85 38.62 18.40
N LEU A 91 1.74 39.35 18.30
CA LEU A 91 1.68 40.79 18.55
C LEU A 91 0.40 41.09 19.32
N SER A 92 0.50 40.95 20.65
CA SER A 92 -0.38 41.62 21.61
C SER A 92 0.24 42.99 21.91
N GLU A 93 -0.37 44.06 21.40
CA GLU A 93 -0.10 45.43 21.84
C GLU A 93 -1.04 45.77 23.00
N GLU A 94 -0.49 45.84 24.22
CA GLU A 94 -1.08 46.55 25.37
C GLU A 94 0.10 46.93 26.30
N GLU A 95 0.54 48.19 26.31
CA GLU A 95 0.48 49.21 27.41
C GLU A 95 1.67 50.18 27.12
N ALA A 96 1.77 51.46 27.50
CA ALA A 96 0.99 52.46 28.22
C ALA A 96 1.74 53.83 28.12
N ALA A 97 1.05 54.91 28.47
CA ALA A 97 1.55 56.18 29.04
C ALA A 97 2.32 57.20 28.16
N LEU A 98 1.65 58.33 27.85
CA LEU A 98 1.95 59.62 28.50
C LEU A 98 0.72 60.53 28.54
#